data_AF-A0A0F9GW71-F1
#
_entry.id   AF-A0A0F9GW71-F1
#
_cell.length_a   1.000
_cell.length_b   1.000
_cell.length_c   1.000
_cell.angle_alpha   90.00
_cell.angle_beta   90.00
_cell.angle_gamma   90.00
#
_symmetry.space_group_name_H-M   'P 1'
#
loop_
_entity.id
_entity.type
_entity.pdbx_description
1 polymer ?
#
loop_
_entity_poly.entity_id
_entity_poly.type
_entity_poly.pdbx_seq_one_letter_code
_entity_poly.pdbx_strand_id
1 'polypeptide(L)'
;MNDNKNQKEPRKGFPGGFLLLVVAVILIILTVQTLTGDKLGKVSFSHQLEHLVNLDLLKPDSNKKIAQNDNLVTFSSKFREATTQDGENRFNYLTLLNQKHEFTTQEDETSDELKAQKKNVIKAAEVFLYTSGIDLSEASFNVISSAYDTENQQNSIIINSLSQKNSPNLKTLKEQFVWIKHNPSIENTSQMQKDLTSITDIYRSPGVGIGSESIKQSLKKVSSELAAIDSTTPLNQRINIFNTTLTELSAVVSGIIQNQDGTRLLQLRSVRAYLETLQRYDGLQKQVEKNSAMLTNAREKVATDFWFFNDKEISTKALEKQDADTFSHWYQGSKKEWAAFSENQGLAIKAAEQPRNLVLEKQFTSQEPTPNYFNYIFTFLPIIIVVLLLYYLFSRQMKGGGSSAMNFGKSPARLLTKETNKVTFNDVAGAEEAKEEAEEAAEKEGDEEGEMDMGEEGAEYPMAEYPMEE
;
A
#
# COMPACT_ATOMS: atom_id res chain seq x y z
N MET A 1 -94.48 6.13 23.25
CA MET A 1 -93.94 4.77 23.22
C MET A 1 -92.90 4.70 22.12
N ASN A 2 -91.64 4.39 22.48
CA ASN A 2 -90.59 3.64 21.75
C ASN A 2 -90.36 3.93 20.23
N ASP A 3 -89.16 4.10 19.70
CA ASP A 3 -87.91 3.39 19.99
C ASP A 3 -86.65 4.14 19.52
N ASN A 4 -85.55 3.74 20.16
CA ASN A 4 -84.16 4.11 20.03
C ASN A 4 -83.53 3.78 18.64
N LYS A 5 -82.76 4.71 18.04
CA LYS A 5 -81.75 4.39 17.01
C LYS A 5 -80.50 5.26 17.14
N ASN A 6 -79.41 4.62 17.56
CA ASN A 6 -78.03 5.07 17.47
C ASN A 6 -77.68 5.67 16.09
N GLN A 7 -77.13 6.88 16.06
CA GLN A 7 -76.27 7.36 14.96
C GLN A 7 -74.93 7.83 15.53
N LYS A 8 -73.86 7.12 15.18
CA LYS A 8 -72.47 7.53 15.39
C LYS A 8 -72.14 8.67 14.43
N GLU A 9 -71.63 9.78 14.95
CA GLU A 9 -71.00 10.82 14.11
C GLU A 9 -69.67 10.32 13.50
N PRO A 10 -69.38 10.59 12.22
CA PRO A 10 -68.10 10.26 11.63
C PRO A 10 -67.04 11.30 12.04
N ARG A 11 -65.97 10.84 12.71
CA ARG A 11 -64.76 11.65 12.88
C ARG A 11 -64.20 11.96 11.49
N LYS A 12 -64.11 13.25 11.12
CA LYS A 12 -63.37 13.72 9.95
C LYS A 12 -61.88 13.41 10.17
N GLY A 13 -61.46 12.23 9.75
CA GLY A 13 -60.05 11.87 9.63
C GLY A 13 -59.39 12.71 8.54
N PHE A 14 -58.12 13.03 8.73
CA PHE A 14 -57.26 13.63 7.72
C PHE A 14 -57.43 12.89 6.38
N PRO A 15 -57.64 13.58 5.24
CA PRO A 15 -57.90 12.89 3.98
C PRO A 15 -56.69 12.04 3.58
N GLY A 16 -56.83 10.72 3.57
CA GLY A 16 -55.74 9.78 3.29
C GLY A 16 -55.05 10.00 1.93
N GLY A 17 -55.74 10.66 0.98
CA GLY A 17 -55.15 11.09 -0.29
C GLY A 17 -54.07 12.16 -0.15
N PHE A 18 -54.12 12.99 0.90
CA PHE A 18 -53.09 14.01 1.16
C PHE A 18 -51.77 13.38 1.61
N LEU A 19 -51.83 12.42 2.53
CA LEU A 19 -50.66 11.70 3.02
C LEU A 19 -50.02 10.87 1.91
N LEU A 20 -50.83 10.23 1.06
CA LEU A 20 -50.36 9.52 -0.13
C LEU A 20 -49.70 10.44 -1.15
N LEU A 21 -50.22 11.65 -1.36
CA LEU A 21 -49.62 12.62 -2.29
C LEU A 21 -48.27 13.11 -1.77
N VAL A 22 -48.18 13.46 -0.49
CA VAL A 22 -46.92 13.89 0.13
C VAL A 22 -45.88 12.77 0.10
N VAL A 23 -46.26 11.53 0.42
CA VAL A 23 -45.37 10.36 0.32
C VAL A 23 -44.95 10.10 -1.12
N ALA A 24 -45.85 10.24 -2.09
CA ALA A 24 -45.51 10.09 -3.51
C ALA A 24 -44.52 11.17 -3.98
N VAL A 25 -44.70 12.42 -3.56
CA VAL A 25 -43.75 13.51 -3.87
C VAL A 25 -42.39 13.26 -3.23
N ILE A 26 -42.34 12.82 -1.97
CA ILE A 26 -41.09 12.46 -1.29
C ILE A 26 -40.40 11.30 -2.00
N LEU A 27 -41.14 10.27 -2.40
CA LEU A 27 -40.60 9.14 -3.16
C LEU A 27 -40.10 9.56 -4.54
N ILE A 28 -40.78 10.48 -5.22
CA ILE A 28 -40.31 11.04 -6.50
C ILE A 28 -39.02 11.85 -6.28
N ILE A 29 -38.95 12.66 -5.22
CA ILE A 29 -37.73 13.42 -4.88
C ILE A 29 -36.57 12.48 -4.55
N LEU A 30 -36.81 11.43 -3.74
CA LEU A 30 -35.79 10.43 -3.39
C LEU A 30 -35.34 9.59 -4.60
N THR A 31 -36.26 9.24 -5.51
CA THR A 31 -35.92 8.51 -6.74
C THR A 31 -35.16 9.38 -7.73
N VAL A 32 -35.52 10.67 -7.86
CA VAL A 32 -34.76 11.63 -8.67
C VAL A 32 -33.35 11.82 -8.09
N GLN A 33 -33.22 12.01 -6.77
CA GLN A 33 -31.91 12.17 -6.11
C GLN A 33 -30.99 10.95 -6.28
N THR A 34 -31.55 9.73 -6.27
CA THR A 34 -30.76 8.50 -6.47
C THR A 34 -30.38 8.26 -7.93
N LEU A 35 -31.12 8.82 -8.89
CA LEU A 35 -30.83 8.71 -10.33
C LEU A 35 -29.93 9.83 -10.87
N THR A 36 -29.81 10.97 -10.19
CA THR A 36 -28.99 12.13 -10.61
C THR A 36 -27.67 12.28 -9.85
N GLY A 37 -27.26 11.29 -9.06
CA GLY A 37 -25.93 11.30 -8.44
C GLY A 37 -24.85 11.03 -9.47
N ASP A 38 -24.17 12.07 -9.97
CA ASP A 38 -23.01 11.91 -10.84
C ASP A 38 -22.01 10.95 -10.16
N LYS A 39 -21.64 9.86 -10.86
CA LYS A 39 -20.61 8.95 -10.37
C LYS A 39 -19.29 9.73 -10.29
N LEU A 40 -18.76 9.88 -9.07
CA LEU A 40 -17.44 10.46 -8.87
C LEU A 40 -16.36 9.43 -9.18
N GLY A 41 -15.28 9.90 -9.82
CA GLY A 41 -14.07 9.13 -10.03
C GLY A 41 -13.42 8.78 -8.70
N LYS A 42 -12.84 7.58 -8.63
CA LYS A 42 -12.16 7.06 -7.45
C LYS A 42 -10.66 7.17 -7.63
N VAL A 43 -10.01 7.96 -6.79
CA VAL A 43 -8.54 8.06 -6.73
C VAL A 43 -8.03 7.09 -5.69
N SER A 44 -6.96 6.37 -6.02
CA SER A 44 -6.37 5.42 -5.08
C SER A 44 -5.63 6.11 -3.94
N PHE A 45 -5.06 7.28 -4.20
CA PHE A 45 -4.36 8.10 -3.23
C PHE A 45 -4.86 9.54 -3.28
N SER A 46 -6.00 9.81 -2.63
CA SER A 46 -6.62 11.14 -2.62
C SER A 46 -5.74 12.24 -2.03
N HIS A 47 -4.68 11.91 -1.29
CA HIS A 47 -3.73 12.89 -0.74
C HIS A 47 -2.40 12.95 -1.51
N GLN A 48 -2.18 12.08 -2.51
CA GLN A 48 -0.95 12.00 -3.30
C GLN A 48 -1.25 12.27 -4.78
N LEU A 49 -1.55 13.54 -5.05
CA LEU A 49 -1.90 14.02 -6.39
C LEU A 49 -0.76 13.95 -7.40
N GLU A 50 0.47 13.79 -6.93
CA GLU A 50 1.69 13.68 -7.75
C GLU A 50 1.50 12.69 -8.88
N HIS A 51 0.97 11.51 -8.60
CA HIS A 51 0.79 10.44 -9.58
C HIS A 51 -0.17 10.85 -10.70
N LEU A 52 -1.32 11.43 -10.35
CA LEU A 52 -2.33 11.88 -11.31
C LEU A 52 -1.80 12.99 -12.22
N VAL A 53 -1.03 13.93 -11.63
CA VAL A 53 -0.43 15.06 -12.34
C VAL A 53 0.73 14.60 -13.21
N ASN A 54 1.65 13.81 -12.66
CA ASN A 54 2.82 13.32 -13.38
C ASN A 54 2.40 12.50 -14.59
N LEU A 55 1.34 11.69 -14.48
CA LEU A 55 0.83 10.86 -15.57
C LEU A 55 -0.13 11.57 -16.52
N ASP A 56 -0.35 12.88 -16.33
CA ASP A 56 -1.24 13.71 -17.15
C ASP A 56 -2.68 13.15 -17.25
N LEU A 57 -3.22 12.62 -16.14
CA LEU A 57 -4.54 11.96 -16.14
C LEU A 57 -5.72 12.92 -15.95
N LEU A 58 -5.45 14.17 -15.55
CA LEU A 58 -6.44 15.19 -15.22
C LEU A 58 -6.54 16.25 -16.31
N LYS A 59 -7.73 16.83 -16.52
CA LYS A 59 -7.91 17.98 -17.43
C LYS A 59 -7.41 19.27 -16.74
N PRO A 60 -6.36 19.95 -17.24
CA PRO A 60 -5.77 21.12 -16.57
C PRO A 60 -6.77 22.25 -16.31
N ASP A 61 -7.65 22.52 -17.27
CA ASP A 61 -8.67 23.57 -17.17
C ASP A 61 -9.72 23.30 -16.07
N SER A 62 -9.81 22.06 -15.60
CA SER A 62 -10.72 21.66 -14.53
C SER A 62 -10.07 21.63 -13.14
N ASN A 63 -8.74 21.79 -13.07
CA ASN A 63 -7.99 21.71 -11.82
C ASN A 63 -8.25 22.93 -10.93
N LYS A 64 -8.95 22.69 -9.84
CA LYS A 64 -9.35 23.71 -8.87
C LYS A 64 -8.98 23.30 -7.46
N LYS A 65 -8.54 24.26 -6.66
CA LYS A 65 -8.40 24.12 -5.21
C LYS A 65 -9.28 25.15 -4.51
N ILE A 66 -9.94 24.72 -3.45
CA ILE A 66 -10.78 25.57 -2.61
C ILE A 66 -10.14 25.54 -1.22
N ALA A 67 -9.70 26.71 -0.76
CA ALA A 67 -9.18 26.86 0.59
C ALA A 67 -10.34 26.90 1.59
N GLN A 68 -10.27 26.04 2.59
CA GLN A 68 -11.26 26.00 3.66
C GLN A 68 -10.76 26.69 4.93
N ASN A 69 -9.44 26.60 5.16
CA ASN A 69 -8.70 27.41 6.12
C ASN A 69 -7.27 27.65 5.58
N ASP A 70 -6.38 28.21 6.40
CA ASP A 70 -5.02 28.54 5.99
C ASP A 70 -4.21 27.30 5.54
N ASN A 71 -4.46 26.14 6.15
CA ASN A 71 -3.62 24.94 5.97
C ASN A 71 -4.27 23.83 5.14
N LEU A 72 -5.61 23.77 5.09
CA LEU A 72 -6.37 22.71 4.44
C LEU A 72 -7.07 23.20 3.18
N VAL A 73 -6.92 22.42 2.12
CA VAL A 73 -7.54 22.65 0.83
C VAL A 73 -8.29 21.41 0.35
N THR A 74 -9.43 21.65 -0.29
CA THR A 74 -10.13 20.64 -1.07
C THR A 74 -9.73 20.81 -2.52
N PHE A 75 -9.32 19.74 -3.20
CA PHE A 75 -9.15 19.78 -4.65
C PHE A 75 -10.35 19.19 -5.37
N SER A 76 -10.64 19.75 -6.54
CA SER A 76 -11.57 19.19 -7.50
C SER A 76 -10.98 19.25 -8.91
N SER A 77 -11.29 18.24 -9.70
CA SER A 77 -10.83 18.11 -11.09
C SER A 77 -11.73 17.15 -11.86
N LYS A 78 -11.43 16.93 -13.13
CA LYS A 78 -12.06 15.94 -14.00
C LYS A 78 -10.98 15.10 -14.67
N PHE A 79 -11.14 13.78 -14.64
CA PHE A 79 -10.29 12.88 -15.43
C PHE A 79 -10.42 13.18 -16.92
N ARG A 80 -9.33 12.97 -17.66
CA ARG A 80 -9.36 12.97 -19.12
C ARG A 80 -10.25 11.83 -19.63
N GLU A 81 -10.72 11.97 -20.86
CA GLU A 81 -11.55 10.94 -21.52
C GLU A 81 -10.70 9.83 -22.14
N ALA A 82 -9.43 10.11 -22.43
CA ALA A 82 -8.43 9.17 -22.92
C ALA A 82 -7.05 9.56 -22.38
N THR A 83 -6.11 8.61 -22.43
CA THR A 83 -4.69 8.87 -22.15
C THR A 83 -4.12 9.80 -23.21
N THR A 84 -3.17 10.65 -22.80
CA THR A 84 -2.40 11.49 -23.73
C THR A 84 -1.11 10.78 -24.12
N GLN A 85 -0.55 11.15 -25.28
CA GLN A 85 0.75 10.63 -25.70
C GLN A 85 1.84 10.94 -24.67
N ASP A 86 1.78 12.11 -24.03
CA ASP A 86 2.70 12.53 -22.97
C ASP A 86 2.52 11.68 -21.71
N GLY A 87 1.27 11.45 -21.27
CA GLY A 87 0.97 10.56 -20.16
C GLY A 87 1.48 9.13 -20.39
N GLU A 88 1.31 8.60 -21.60
CA GLU A 88 1.85 7.29 -22.01
C GLU A 88 3.39 7.26 -22.00
N ASN A 89 4.03 8.30 -22.56
CA ASN A 89 5.49 8.41 -22.56
C ASN A 89 6.03 8.46 -21.13
N ARG A 90 5.38 9.23 -20.26
CA ARG A 90 5.74 9.36 -18.84
C ARG A 90 5.55 8.07 -18.08
N PHE A 91 4.41 7.40 -18.23
CA PHE A 91 4.17 6.10 -17.59
C PHE A 91 5.18 5.04 -18.04
N ASN A 92 5.45 4.97 -19.34
CA ASN A 92 6.43 4.06 -19.91
C ASN A 92 7.85 4.34 -19.37
N TYR A 93 8.24 5.62 -19.28
CA TYR A 93 9.51 6.00 -18.69
C TYR A 93 9.63 5.58 -17.21
N LEU A 94 8.62 5.85 -16.38
CA LEU A 94 8.62 5.45 -14.97
C LEU A 94 8.69 3.91 -14.82
N THR A 95 7.98 3.18 -15.69
CA THR A 95 8.00 1.71 -15.72
C THR A 95 9.40 1.19 -16.03
N LEU A 96 10.04 1.71 -17.08
CA LEU A 96 11.37 1.31 -17.50
C LEU A 96 12.43 1.69 -16.45
N LEU A 97 12.29 2.84 -15.80
CA LEU A 97 13.17 3.28 -14.72
C LEU A 97 13.05 2.36 -13.50
N ASN A 98 11.84 1.97 -13.11
CA ASN A 98 11.63 1.01 -12.03
C ASN A 98 12.29 -0.34 -12.35
N GLN A 99 12.08 -0.85 -13.57
CA GLN A 99 12.72 -2.08 -14.04
C GLN A 99 14.24 -1.99 -14.05
N LYS A 100 14.82 -0.85 -14.44
CA LYS A 100 16.27 -0.63 -14.36
C LYS A 100 16.76 -0.83 -12.92
N HIS A 101 16.10 -0.19 -11.94
CA HIS A 101 16.47 -0.33 -10.53
C HIS A 101 16.38 -1.79 -10.07
N GLU A 102 15.28 -2.48 -10.39
CA GLU A 102 15.10 -3.91 -10.07
C GLU A 102 16.20 -4.78 -10.68
N PHE A 103 16.55 -4.57 -11.95
CA PHE A 103 17.59 -5.34 -12.62
C PHE A 103 18.99 -5.04 -12.06
N THR A 104 19.30 -3.79 -11.74
CA THR A 104 20.58 -3.43 -11.11
C THR A 104 20.74 -4.14 -9.77
N THR A 105 19.72 -4.14 -8.91
CA THR A 105 19.76 -4.86 -7.64
C THR A 105 19.96 -6.37 -7.85
N GLN A 106 19.21 -6.97 -8.78
CA GLN A 106 19.36 -8.41 -9.09
C GLN A 106 20.74 -8.75 -9.66
N GLU A 107 21.35 -7.83 -10.41
CA GLU A 107 22.67 -7.99 -11.02
C GLU A 107 23.74 -8.00 -9.92
N ASP A 108 23.68 -7.05 -9.00
CA ASP A 108 24.58 -6.96 -7.86
C ASP A 108 24.48 -8.20 -6.97
N GLU A 109 23.25 -8.60 -6.60
CA GLU A 109 23.00 -9.80 -5.80
C GLU A 109 23.52 -11.08 -6.48
N THR A 110 23.23 -11.25 -7.77
CA THR A 110 23.68 -12.42 -8.53
C THR A 110 25.19 -12.42 -8.73
N SER A 111 25.81 -11.25 -8.92
CA SER A 111 27.27 -11.11 -9.00
C SER A 111 27.94 -11.52 -7.70
N ASP A 112 27.41 -11.11 -6.56
CA ASP A 112 27.92 -11.49 -5.25
C ASP A 112 27.70 -12.98 -4.95
N GLU A 113 26.57 -13.55 -5.37
CA GLU A 113 26.35 -14.99 -5.33
C GLU A 113 27.39 -15.75 -6.16
N LEU A 114 27.68 -15.30 -7.39
CA LEU A 114 28.73 -15.90 -8.23
C LEU A 114 30.10 -15.85 -7.56
N LYS A 115 30.48 -14.73 -6.94
CA LYS A 115 31.76 -14.62 -6.21
C LYS A 115 31.83 -15.62 -5.05
N ALA A 116 30.74 -15.77 -4.29
CA ALA A 116 30.67 -16.73 -3.19
C ALA A 116 30.73 -18.18 -3.68
N GLN A 117 29.95 -18.51 -4.70
CA GLN A 117 29.91 -19.85 -5.30
C GLN A 117 31.24 -20.22 -5.97
N LYS A 118 31.93 -19.28 -6.62
CA LYS A 118 33.27 -19.49 -7.20
C LYS A 118 34.26 -20.02 -6.16
N LYS A 119 34.25 -19.46 -4.94
CA LYS A 119 35.07 -19.95 -3.82
C LYS A 119 34.70 -21.39 -3.42
N ASN A 120 33.42 -21.75 -3.46
CA ASN A 120 32.95 -23.09 -3.14
C ASN A 120 33.33 -24.10 -4.22
N VAL A 121 33.27 -23.71 -5.50
CA VAL A 121 33.74 -24.53 -6.61
C VAL A 121 35.23 -24.82 -6.45
N ILE A 122 36.05 -23.80 -6.20
CA ILE A 122 37.49 -23.95 -6.01
C ILE A 122 37.78 -24.93 -4.85
N LYS A 123 37.17 -24.72 -3.69
CA LYS A 123 37.35 -25.62 -2.52
C LYS A 123 36.97 -27.06 -2.83
N ALA A 124 35.81 -27.29 -3.46
CA ALA A 124 35.34 -28.63 -3.79
C ALA A 124 36.25 -29.31 -4.83
N ALA A 125 36.66 -28.55 -5.85
CA ALA A 125 37.58 -29.02 -6.89
C ALA A 125 38.95 -29.36 -6.31
N GLU A 126 39.53 -28.51 -5.46
CA GLU A 126 40.82 -28.78 -4.80
C GLU A 126 40.78 -30.05 -3.95
N VAL A 127 39.75 -30.21 -3.12
CA VAL A 127 39.58 -31.43 -2.31
C VAL A 127 39.46 -32.66 -3.21
N PHE A 128 38.62 -32.59 -4.25
CA PHE A 128 38.44 -33.70 -5.18
C PHE A 128 39.73 -34.06 -5.93
N LEU A 129 40.41 -33.07 -6.52
CA LEU A 129 41.65 -33.26 -7.28
C LEU A 129 42.75 -33.84 -6.40
N TYR A 130 42.93 -33.28 -5.20
CA TYR A 130 43.88 -33.80 -4.21
C TYR A 130 43.59 -35.25 -3.85
N THR A 131 42.36 -35.57 -3.45
CA THR A 131 41.97 -36.93 -3.04
C THR A 131 42.06 -37.94 -4.19
N SER A 132 41.82 -37.50 -5.42
CA SER A 132 41.95 -38.34 -6.62
C SER A 132 43.40 -38.65 -7.01
N GLY A 133 44.37 -37.86 -6.51
CA GLY A 133 45.78 -38.00 -6.87
C GLY A 133 46.11 -37.55 -8.29
N ILE A 134 45.28 -36.65 -8.86
CA ILE A 134 45.56 -36.01 -10.15
C ILE A 134 46.70 -35.02 -9.95
N ASP A 135 47.76 -35.16 -10.76
CA ASP A 135 48.92 -34.27 -10.72
C ASP A 135 48.67 -33.05 -11.62
N LEU A 136 48.98 -31.86 -11.09
CA LEU A 136 48.87 -30.57 -11.79
C LEU A 136 50.25 -30.01 -12.21
N SER A 137 51.32 -30.78 -12.02
CA SER A 137 52.71 -30.35 -12.19
C SER A 137 53.08 -29.80 -13.58
N GLU A 138 52.35 -30.18 -14.63
CA GLU A 138 52.63 -29.73 -16.01
C GLU A 138 51.48 -28.96 -16.68
N ALA A 139 50.29 -28.89 -16.06
CA ALA A 139 49.13 -28.23 -16.66
C ALA A 139 48.10 -27.75 -15.63
N SER A 140 47.55 -26.55 -15.86
CA SER A 140 46.43 -26.02 -15.10
C SER A 140 45.16 -26.84 -15.32
N PHE A 141 44.42 -27.16 -14.26
CA PHE A 141 43.15 -27.88 -14.39
C PHE A 141 41.99 -26.90 -14.59
N ASN A 142 41.50 -26.83 -15.82
CA ASN A 142 40.35 -26.02 -16.18
C ASN A 142 39.06 -26.71 -15.71
N VAL A 143 38.41 -26.13 -14.70
CA VAL A 143 37.09 -26.57 -14.22
C VAL A 143 36.00 -25.92 -15.06
N ILE A 144 36.12 -24.60 -15.28
CA ILE A 144 35.18 -23.80 -16.09
C ILE A 144 35.99 -22.97 -17.08
N SER A 145 35.72 -23.17 -18.36
CA SER A 145 36.43 -22.53 -19.47
C SER A 145 36.41 -21.00 -19.43
N SER A 146 37.44 -20.37 -20.00
CA SER A 146 37.48 -18.93 -20.31
C SER A 146 36.45 -18.51 -21.35
N ALA A 147 35.79 -19.46 -22.02
CA ALA A 147 34.64 -19.18 -22.88
C ALA A 147 33.45 -18.54 -22.12
N TYR A 148 33.43 -18.66 -20.79
CA TYR A 148 32.41 -18.03 -19.94
C TYR A 148 32.83 -16.65 -19.42
N ASP A 149 34.06 -16.20 -19.67
CA ASP A 149 34.51 -14.87 -19.29
C ASP A 149 33.80 -13.79 -20.13
N THR A 150 33.43 -12.69 -19.49
CA THR A 150 32.90 -11.49 -20.16
C THR A 150 33.92 -10.36 -20.07
N GLU A 151 33.73 -9.28 -20.82
CA GLU A 151 34.65 -8.12 -20.77
C GLU A 151 34.83 -7.56 -19.35
N ASN A 152 33.76 -7.64 -18.54
CA ASN A 152 33.73 -7.05 -17.20
C ASN A 152 33.91 -8.07 -16.06
N GLN A 153 33.90 -9.38 -16.35
CA GLN A 153 33.93 -10.39 -15.30
C GLN A 153 34.66 -11.68 -15.70
N GLN A 154 35.62 -12.07 -14.86
CA GLN A 154 36.32 -13.35 -14.98
C GLN A 154 35.52 -14.47 -14.29
N ASN A 155 34.76 -15.21 -15.08
CA ASN A 155 33.93 -16.34 -14.65
C ASN A 155 34.65 -17.69 -14.72
N SER A 156 35.75 -17.78 -15.45
CA SER A 156 36.56 -18.98 -15.54
C SER A 156 37.11 -19.40 -14.18
N ILE A 157 37.22 -20.72 -14.01
CA ILE A 157 37.76 -21.36 -12.81
C ILE A 157 38.84 -22.32 -13.23
N ILE A 158 40.08 -21.93 -12.95
CA ILE A 158 41.29 -22.67 -13.29
C ILE A 158 42.04 -22.95 -11.99
N ILE A 159 42.31 -24.22 -11.72
CA ILE A 159 43.11 -24.65 -10.57
C ILE A 159 44.57 -24.82 -11.03
N ASN A 160 45.45 -23.94 -10.56
CA ASN A 160 46.86 -23.91 -10.97
C ASN A 160 47.78 -24.72 -10.05
N SER A 161 47.38 -24.94 -8.80
CA SER A 161 48.18 -25.67 -7.82
C SER A 161 47.27 -26.26 -6.76
N LEU A 162 47.65 -27.42 -6.21
CA LEU A 162 47.00 -28.01 -5.04
C LEU A 162 47.88 -27.76 -3.83
N SER A 163 47.31 -27.31 -2.70
CA SER A 163 48.05 -27.29 -1.44
C SER A 163 48.48 -28.72 -1.08
N GLN A 164 49.78 -28.93 -0.90
CA GLN A 164 50.30 -30.20 -0.41
C GLN A 164 49.73 -30.46 0.98
N LYS A 165 48.95 -31.53 1.11
CA LYS A 165 48.56 -32.11 2.40
C LYS A 165 49.32 -33.44 2.57
N ASN A 166 49.52 -33.86 3.81
CA ASN A 166 50.18 -35.14 4.13
C ASN A 166 49.20 -36.32 4.20
N SER A 167 48.04 -36.21 3.54
CA SER A 167 46.98 -37.23 3.59
C SER A 167 47.06 -38.18 2.39
N PRO A 168 46.81 -39.49 2.57
CA PRO A 168 46.81 -40.43 1.45
C PRO A 168 45.77 -40.02 0.38
N ASN A 169 46.16 -40.14 -0.89
CA ASN A 169 45.30 -39.95 -2.04
C ASN A 169 45.17 -41.26 -2.83
N LEU A 170 44.19 -41.34 -3.73
CA LEU A 170 43.88 -42.57 -4.47
C LEU A 170 45.09 -43.10 -5.28
N LYS A 171 45.93 -42.21 -5.83
CA LYS A 171 47.16 -42.60 -6.54
C LYS A 171 48.13 -43.31 -5.59
N THR A 172 48.45 -42.69 -4.45
CA THR A 172 49.35 -43.28 -3.43
C THR A 172 48.80 -44.59 -2.85
N LEU A 173 47.49 -44.71 -2.65
CA LEU A 173 46.88 -45.96 -2.17
C LEU A 173 46.97 -47.09 -3.20
N LYS A 174 46.82 -46.78 -4.49
CA LYS A 174 47.07 -47.77 -5.56
C LYS A 174 48.50 -48.27 -5.53
N GLU A 175 49.47 -47.37 -5.38
CA GLU A 175 50.90 -47.72 -5.29
C GLU A 175 51.18 -48.59 -4.06
N GLN A 176 50.66 -48.21 -2.88
CA GLN A 176 50.77 -49.01 -1.65
C GLN A 176 50.11 -50.39 -1.77
N PHE A 177 48.96 -50.48 -2.43
CA PHE A 177 48.23 -51.73 -2.63
C PHE A 177 49.03 -52.77 -3.41
N VAL A 178 49.86 -52.34 -4.39
CA VAL A 178 50.74 -53.24 -5.13
C VAL A 178 51.67 -54.01 -4.19
N TRP A 179 52.24 -53.33 -3.18
CA TRP A 179 53.12 -53.97 -2.21
C TRP A 179 52.34 -54.87 -1.23
N ILE A 180 51.22 -54.37 -0.69
CA ILE A 180 50.38 -55.10 0.28
C ILE A 180 49.83 -56.40 -0.33
N LYS A 181 49.48 -56.38 -1.63
CA LYS A 181 49.02 -57.56 -2.37
C LYS A 181 50.02 -58.73 -2.33
N HIS A 182 51.32 -58.44 -2.34
CA HIS A 182 52.38 -59.46 -2.33
C HIS A 182 52.85 -59.81 -0.91
N ASN A 183 52.65 -58.91 0.06
CA ASN A 183 53.11 -59.08 1.44
C ASN A 183 51.98 -58.72 2.44
N PRO A 184 50.87 -59.47 2.47
CA PRO A 184 49.73 -59.10 3.32
C PRO A 184 50.04 -59.35 4.80
N SER A 185 49.75 -58.35 5.64
CA SER A 185 49.79 -58.47 7.10
C SER A 185 48.54 -57.86 7.71
N ILE A 186 48.21 -58.23 8.95
CA ILE A 186 47.05 -57.67 9.65
C ILE A 186 47.21 -56.15 9.82
N GLU A 187 48.42 -55.68 10.10
CA GLU A 187 48.72 -54.26 10.28
C GLU A 187 48.55 -53.46 8.97
N ASN A 188 49.22 -53.86 7.89
CA ASN A 188 49.15 -53.11 6.63
C ASN A 188 47.75 -53.15 5.98
N THR A 189 47.03 -54.28 6.10
CA THR A 189 45.66 -54.38 5.58
C THR A 189 44.69 -53.56 6.40
N SER A 190 44.86 -53.48 7.72
CA SER A 190 44.02 -52.63 8.57
C SER A 190 44.27 -51.14 8.31
N GLN A 191 45.52 -50.74 8.03
CA GLN A 191 45.83 -49.36 7.64
C GLN A 191 45.23 -49.00 6.28
N MET A 192 45.39 -49.88 5.28
CA MET A 192 44.77 -49.71 3.95
C MET A 192 43.25 -49.59 4.04
N GLN A 193 42.59 -50.40 4.88
CA GLN A 193 41.14 -50.29 5.11
C GLN A 193 40.77 -48.90 5.65
N LYS A 194 41.50 -48.39 6.64
CA LYS A 194 41.26 -47.06 7.22
C LYS A 194 41.42 -45.96 6.17
N ASP A 195 42.48 -46.03 5.36
CA ASP A 195 42.77 -45.00 4.36
C ASP A 195 41.75 -45.02 3.21
N LEU A 196 41.35 -46.20 2.73
CA LEU A 196 40.27 -46.34 1.74
C LEU A 196 38.93 -45.86 2.27
N THR A 197 38.63 -46.13 3.54
CA THR A 197 37.43 -45.63 4.20
C THR A 197 37.46 -44.11 4.27
N SER A 198 38.58 -43.52 4.68
CA SER A 198 38.75 -42.06 4.75
C SER A 198 38.55 -41.39 3.38
N ILE A 199 39.15 -41.91 2.31
CA ILE A 199 38.96 -41.38 0.96
C ILE A 199 37.50 -41.50 0.51
N THR A 200 36.87 -42.66 0.77
CA THR A 200 35.47 -42.88 0.42
C THR A 200 34.55 -41.89 1.14
N ASP A 201 34.81 -41.62 2.42
CA ASP A 201 34.05 -40.66 3.22
C ASP A 201 34.26 -39.22 2.74
N ILE A 202 35.47 -38.85 2.30
CA ILE A 202 35.72 -37.55 1.68
C ILE A 202 34.87 -37.37 0.43
N TYR A 203 34.81 -38.36 -0.48
CA TYR A 203 33.96 -38.29 -1.67
C TYR A 203 32.47 -38.22 -1.34
N ARG A 204 32.03 -38.87 -0.27
CA ARG A 204 30.65 -38.81 0.22
C ARG A 204 30.34 -37.53 1.01
N SER A 205 31.36 -36.77 1.40
CA SER A 205 31.19 -35.58 2.22
C SER A 205 30.46 -34.46 1.47
N PRO A 206 29.75 -33.58 2.20
CA PRO A 206 29.20 -32.36 1.62
C PRO A 206 30.27 -31.43 1.01
N GLY A 207 31.53 -31.54 1.45
CA GLY A 207 32.63 -30.70 0.98
C GLY A 207 33.02 -30.94 -0.48
N VAL A 208 32.98 -32.19 -0.94
CA VAL A 208 33.08 -32.51 -2.38
C VAL A 208 31.72 -32.32 -3.04
N GLY A 209 30.66 -32.77 -2.37
CA GLY A 209 29.29 -32.51 -2.79
C GLY A 209 28.90 -33.20 -4.09
N ILE A 210 29.16 -34.51 -4.21
CA ILE A 210 28.78 -35.29 -5.41
C ILE A 210 27.26 -35.29 -5.58
N GLY A 211 26.84 -34.87 -6.78
CA GLY A 211 25.45 -34.70 -7.18
C GLY A 211 24.82 -35.94 -7.81
N SER A 212 25.60 -36.71 -8.56
CA SER A 212 25.13 -37.90 -9.28
C SER A 212 24.65 -38.98 -8.33
N GLU A 213 23.42 -39.43 -8.51
CA GLU A 213 22.83 -40.48 -7.69
C GLU A 213 23.49 -41.84 -7.94
N SER A 214 23.85 -42.15 -9.19
CA SER A 214 24.57 -43.38 -9.51
C SER A 214 25.93 -43.44 -8.82
N ILE A 215 26.69 -42.33 -8.82
CA ILE A 215 27.99 -42.25 -8.14
C ILE A 215 27.82 -42.38 -6.62
N LYS A 216 26.80 -41.73 -6.03
CA LYS A 216 26.51 -41.87 -4.59
C LYS A 216 26.19 -43.32 -4.22
N GLN A 217 25.44 -44.03 -5.06
CA GLN A 217 25.13 -45.45 -4.82
C GLN A 217 26.40 -46.31 -4.89
N SER A 218 27.28 -46.08 -5.87
CA SER A 218 28.59 -46.74 -5.94
C SER A 218 29.42 -46.48 -4.68
N LEU A 219 29.54 -45.22 -4.24
CA LEU A 219 30.29 -44.87 -3.03
C LEU A 219 29.67 -45.45 -1.75
N LYS A 220 28.34 -45.54 -1.68
CA LYS A 220 27.63 -46.19 -0.57
C LYS A 220 27.96 -47.68 -0.53
N LYS A 221 27.94 -48.35 -1.70
CA LYS A 221 28.32 -49.76 -1.84
C LYS A 221 29.76 -49.99 -1.37
N VAL A 222 30.73 -49.22 -1.89
CA VAL A 222 32.13 -49.26 -1.47
C VAL A 222 32.27 -49.10 0.04
N SER A 223 31.59 -48.11 0.62
CA SER A 223 31.65 -47.86 2.07
C SER A 223 31.10 -49.04 2.88
N SER A 224 30.00 -49.66 2.44
CA SER A 224 29.44 -50.84 3.11
C SER A 224 30.35 -52.06 3.01
N GLU A 225 31.01 -52.28 1.86
CA GLU A 225 31.96 -53.38 1.68
C GLU A 225 33.21 -53.21 2.57
N LEU A 226 33.73 -51.98 2.69
CA LEU A 226 34.85 -51.69 3.59
C LEU A 226 34.49 -51.82 5.07
N ALA A 227 33.26 -51.43 5.46
CA ALA A 227 32.77 -51.54 6.83
C ALA A 227 32.51 -52.98 7.27
N ALA A 228 32.27 -53.89 6.32
CA ALA A 228 32.06 -55.31 6.59
C ALA A 228 33.36 -56.07 6.92
N ILE A 229 34.54 -55.48 6.69
CA ILE A 229 35.83 -56.08 7.05
C ILE A 229 36.04 -55.95 8.56
N ASP A 230 36.13 -57.10 9.24
CA ASP A 230 36.38 -57.22 10.67
C ASP A 230 37.70 -57.98 10.96
N SER A 231 38.04 -58.17 12.24
CA SER A 231 39.23 -58.91 12.66
C SER A 231 39.26 -60.38 12.25
N THR A 232 38.11 -60.96 11.88
CA THR A 232 37.98 -62.37 11.47
C THR A 232 38.10 -62.56 9.95
N THR A 233 37.99 -61.48 9.19
CA THR A 233 38.02 -61.50 7.73
C THR A 233 39.39 -61.95 7.20
N PRO A 234 39.46 -63.04 6.42
CA PRO A 234 40.70 -63.56 5.85
C PRO A 234 41.49 -62.53 5.01
N LEU A 235 42.82 -62.56 5.08
CA LEU A 235 43.68 -61.59 4.38
C LEU A 235 43.43 -61.58 2.86
N ASN A 236 43.28 -62.75 2.23
CA ASN A 236 42.98 -62.84 0.80
C ASN A 236 41.64 -62.17 0.43
N GLN A 237 40.62 -62.30 1.28
CA GLN A 237 39.33 -61.64 1.08
C GLN A 237 39.46 -60.12 1.22
N ARG A 238 40.24 -59.63 2.20
CA ARG A 238 40.54 -58.20 2.35
C ARG A 238 41.19 -57.62 1.09
N ILE A 239 42.21 -58.31 0.55
CA ILE A 239 42.90 -57.90 -0.68
C ILE A 239 41.94 -57.81 -1.87
N ASN A 240 41.03 -58.77 -2.01
CA ASN A 240 40.03 -58.75 -3.08
C ASN A 240 39.08 -57.55 -2.95
N ILE A 241 38.58 -57.27 -1.73
CA ILE A 241 37.73 -56.11 -1.46
C ILE A 241 38.47 -54.80 -1.78
N PHE A 242 39.75 -54.67 -1.37
CA PHE A 242 40.56 -53.49 -1.68
C PHE A 242 40.77 -53.31 -3.18
N ASN A 243 41.02 -54.38 -3.92
CA ASN A 243 41.18 -54.31 -5.38
C ASN A 243 39.89 -53.82 -6.06
N THR A 244 38.74 -54.37 -5.68
CA THR A 244 37.42 -53.94 -6.18
C THR A 244 37.16 -52.49 -5.81
N THR A 245 37.40 -52.11 -4.55
CA THR A 245 37.26 -50.74 -4.04
C THR A 245 38.09 -49.75 -4.85
N LEU A 246 39.39 -50.02 -5.05
CA LEU A 246 40.28 -49.15 -5.82
C LEU A 246 39.80 -49.01 -7.28
N THR A 247 39.28 -50.09 -7.87
CA THR A 247 38.72 -50.08 -9.22
C THR A 247 37.45 -49.23 -9.29
N GLU A 248 36.51 -49.40 -8.37
CA GLU A 248 35.27 -48.63 -8.30
C GLU A 248 35.55 -47.14 -8.03
N LEU A 249 36.43 -46.80 -7.09
CA LEU A 249 36.85 -45.41 -6.83
C LEU A 249 37.53 -44.78 -8.05
N SER A 250 38.30 -45.55 -8.81
CA SER A 250 38.90 -45.06 -10.07
C SER A 250 37.84 -44.76 -11.12
N ALA A 251 36.84 -45.62 -11.26
CA ALA A 251 35.73 -45.41 -12.18
C ALA A 251 34.93 -44.16 -11.78
N VAL A 252 34.71 -43.94 -10.48
CA VAL A 252 34.08 -42.72 -9.95
C VAL A 252 34.88 -41.48 -10.34
N VAL A 253 36.21 -41.46 -10.09
CA VAL A 253 37.07 -40.33 -10.47
C VAL A 253 36.98 -40.05 -11.98
N SER A 254 37.14 -41.09 -12.81
CA SER A 254 37.07 -40.97 -14.27
C SER A 254 35.72 -40.43 -14.76
N GLY A 255 34.62 -40.79 -14.10
CA GLY A 255 33.28 -40.28 -14.42
C GLY A 255 33.09 -38.79 -14.05
N ILE A 256 33.77 -38.32 -13.01
CA ILE A 256 33.64 -36.93 -12.53
C ILE A 256 34.52 -35.96 -13.34
N ILE A 257 35.71 -36.38 -13.77
CA ILE A 257 36.67 -35.52 -14.51
C ILE A 257 36.34 -35.34 -15.99
N GLN A 258 35.27 -35.96 -16.49
CA GLN A 258 34.86 -35.83 -17.88
C GLN A 258 34.66 -34.35 -18.23
N ASN A 259 35.18 -33.96 -19.39
CA ASN A 259 34.95 -32.64 -19.95
C ASN A 259 33.68 -32.69 -20.81
N GLN A 260 32.70 -31.86 -20.49
CA GLN A 260 31.50 -31.67 -21.30
C GLN A 260 31.38 -30.17 -21.56
N ASP A 261 31.39 -29.79 -22.84
CA ASP A 261 31.24 -28.40 -23.30
C ASP A 261 32.19 -27.39 -22.62
N GLY A 262 33.43 -27.80 -22.37
CA GLY A 262 34.44 -26.93 -21.74
C GLY A 262 34.30 -26.81 -20.21
N THR A 263 33.44 -27.62 -19.59
CA THR A 263 33.34 -27.74 -18.14
C THR A 263 33.74 -29.14 -17.68
N ARG A 264 34.55 -29.22 -16.62
CA ARG A 264 34.87 -30.45 -15.90
C ARG A 264 34.22 -30.46 -14.52
N LEU A 265 34.15 -31.63 -13.88
CA LEU A 265 33.61 -31.78 -12.54
C LEU A 265 32.11 -31.41 -12.43
N LEU A 266 31.36 -31.53 -13.53
CA LEU A 266 29.91 -31.27 -13.56
C LEU A 266 29.11 -32.14 -12.58
N GLN A 267 29.67 -33.26 -12.15
CA GLN A 267 29.03 -34.10 -11.14
C GLN A 267 29.11 -33.49 -9.73
N LEU A 268 29.89 -32.44 -9.51
CA LEU A 268 29.93 -31.70 -8.25
C LEU A 268 28.76 -30.70 -8.19
N ARG A 269 28.09 -30.65 -7.03
CA ARG A 269 26.96 -29.74 -6.80
C ARG A 269 27.37 -28.27 -6.92
N SER A 270 28.54 -27.90 -6.39
CA SER A 270 29.05 -26.54 -6.46
C SER A 270 29.25 -26.06 -7.89
N VAL A 271 29.78 -26.90 -8.78
CA VAL A 271 30.00 -26.58 -10.20
C VAL A 271 28.67 -26.35 -10.92
N ARG A 272 27.68 -27.24 -10.72
CA ARG A 272 26.35 -27.08 -11.34
C ARG A 272 25.62 -25.82 -10.85
N ALA A 273 25.64 -25.57 -9.54
CA ALA A 273 25.03 -24.36 -8.97
C ALA A 273 25.67 -23.09 -9.54
N TYR A 274 26.99 -23.09 -9.71
CA TYR A 274 27.71 -21.97 -10.33
C TYR A 274 27.32 -21.77 -11.80
N LEU A 275 27.25 -22.84 -12.60
CA LEU A 275 26.80 -22.74 -13.99
C LEU A 275 25.36 -22.25 -14.13
N GLU A 276 24.45 -22.73 -13.27
CA GLU A 276 23.06 -22.28 -13.26
C GLU A 276 22.95 -20.79 -12.93
N THR A 277 23.70 -20.34 -11.92
CA THR A 277 23.77 -18.92 -11.53
C THR A 277 24.39 -18.08 -12.65
N LEU A 278 25.40 -18.61 -13.34
CA LEU A 278 26.05 -17.93 -14.46
C LEU A 278 25.10 -17.77 -15.65
N GLN A 279 24.32 -18.81 -15.97
CA GLN A 279 23.29 -18.73 -17.01
C GLN A 279 22.19 -17.72 -16.64
N ARG A 280 21.79 -17.67 -15.38
CA ARG A 280 20.84 -16.65 -14.89
C ARG A 280 21.41 -15.24 -15.02
N TYR A 281 22.69 -15.05 -14.67
CA TYR A 281 23.38 -13.77 -14.80
C TYR A 281 23.46 -13.31 -16.26
N ASP A 282 23.83 -14.18 -17.21
CA ASP A 282 23.82 -13.87 -18.66
C ASP A 282 22.41 -13.49 -19.16
N GLY A 283 21.38 -14.22 -18.71
CA GLY A 283 19.99 -13.88 -19.01
C GLY A 283 19.56 -12.51 -18.47
N LEU A 284 20.04 -12.14 -17.29
CA LEU A 284 19.77 -10.84 -16.67
C LEU A 284 20.50 -9.71 -17.40
N GLN A 285 21.77 -9.90 -17.79
CA GLN A 285 22.53 -8.93 -18.59
C GLN A 285 21.79 -8.55 -19.87
N LYS A 286 21.25 -9.54 -20.60
CA LYS A 286 20.44 -9.30 -21.81
C LYS A 286 19.18 -8.47 -21.53
N GLN A 287 18.56 -8.64 -20.36
CA GLN A 287 17.40 -7.85 -19.95
C GLN A 287 17.80 -6.41 -19.58
N VAL A 288 18.93 -6.25 -18.89
CA VAL A 288 19.53 -4.94 -18.57
C VAL A 288 19.83 -4.17 -19.85
N GLU A 289 20.53 -4.79 -20.81
CA GLU A 289 20.84 -4.17 -22.09
C GLU A 289 19.57 -3.72 -22.83
N LYS A 290 18.58 -4.62 -22.94
CA LYS A 290 17.30 -4.30 -23.59
C LYS A 290 16.56 -3.16 -22.89
N ASN A 291 16.46 -3.20 -21.55
CA ASN A 291 15.79 -2.15 -20.78
C ASN A 291 16.56 -0.82 -20.91
N SER A 292 17.88 -0.84 -20.87
CA SER A 292 18.70 0.37 -21.00
C SER A 292 18.51 1.08 -22.35
N ALA A 293 18.39 0.32 -23.44
CA ALA A 293 18.10 0.85 -24.76
C ALA A 293 16.68 1.48 -24.83
N MET A 294 15.67 0.78 -24.28
CA MET A 294 14.30 1.29 -24.20
C MET A 294 14.20 2.54 -23.32
N LEU A 295 14.87 2.54 -22.17
CA LEU A 295 14.90 3.64 -21.22
C LEU A 295 15.57 4.87 -21.83
N THR A 296 16.62 4.70 -22.63
CA THR A 296 17.28 5.82 -23.32
C THR A 296 16.29 6.54 -24.25
N ASN A 297 15.54 5.79 -25.07
CA ASN A 297 14.50 6.37 -25.93
C ASN A 297 13.38 7.01 -25.10
N ALA A 298 12.89 6.34 -24.05
CA ALA A 298 11.86 6.89 -23.18
C ALA A 298 12.31 8.19 -22.49
N ARG A 299 13.57 8.26 -22.05
CA ARG A 299 14.17 9.44 -21.41
C ARG A 299 14.18 10.65 -22.35
N GLU A 300 14.48 10.46 -23.63
CA GLU A 300 14.47 11.55 -24.61
C GLU A 300 13.08 12.20 -24.71
N LYS A 301 12.01 11.39 -24.67
CA LYS A 301 10.63 11.88 -24.76
C LYS A 301 10.18 12.68 -23.54
N VAL A 302 10.79 12.46 -22.38
CA VAL A 302 10.46 13.14 -21.11
C VAL A 302 11.61 14.02 -20.61
N ALA A 303 12.57 14.36 -21.47
CA ALA A 303 13.80 15.02 -21.05
C ALA A 303 13.56 16.42 -20.45
N THR A 304 12.53 17.12 -20.95
CA THR A 304 12.11 18.46 -20.52
C THR A 304 11.05 18.44 -19.43
N ASP A 305 10.58 17.26 -19.03
CA ASP A 305 9.53 17.13 -18.03
C ASP A 305 10.05 17.35 -16.61
N PHE A 306 9.17 17.90 -15.78
CA PHE A 306 9.34 17.97 -14.34
C PHE A 306 8.41 16.97 -13.66
N TRP A 307 8.92 16.36 -12.59
CA TRP A 307 8.24 15.32 -11.82
C TRP A 307 8.01 15.82 -10.40
N PHE A 308 6.81 15.58 -9.88
CA PHE A 308 6.57 15.71 -8.45
C PHE A 308 6.91 14.38 -7.77
N PHE A 309 7.83 14.40 -6.83
CA PHE A 309 8.30 13.22 -6.10
C PHE A 309 8.49 13.58 -4.63
N ASN A 310 7.62 13.06 -3.77
CA ASN A 310 7.64 13.32 -2.31
C ASN A 310 7.65 14.81 -1.97
N ASP A 311 6.65 15.53 -2.48
CA ASP A 311 6.37 16.96 -2.38
C ASP A 311 7.46 17.87 -2.95
N LYS A 312 8.37 17.33 -3.77
CA LYS A 312 9.43 18.09 -4.45
C LYS A 312 9.27 18.01 -5.95
N GLU A 313 9.53 19.12 -6.63
CA GLU A 313 9.67 19.13 -8.08
C GLU A 313 11.11 18.82 -8.47
N ILE A 314 11.29 17.77 -9.26
CA ILE A 314 12.60 17.28 -9.68
C ILE A 314 12.63 17.02 -11.19
N SER A 315 13.80 17.22 -11.79
CA SER A 315 14.01 16.90 -13.21
C SER A 315 14.07 15.39 -13.44
N THR A 316 13.86 14.96 -14.69
CA THR A 316 14.05 13.57 -15.14
C THR A 316 15.39 12.99 -14.68
N LYS A 317 16.50 13.73 -14.81
CA LYS A 317 17.83 13.29 -14.36
C LYS A 317 17.94 13.14 -12.84
N ALA A 318 17.23 13.95 -12.08
CA ALA A 318 17.22 13.86 -10.61
C ALA A 318 16.34 12.71 -10.13
N LEU A 319 15.25 12.41 -10.85
CA LEU A 319 14.40 11.24 -10.58
C LEU A 319 15.17 9.92 -10.75
N GLU A 320 16.00 9.79 -11.80
CA GLU A 320 16.82 8.58 -12.00
C GLU A 320 17.88 8.31 -10.92
N LYS A 321 18.23 9.35 -10.15
CA LYS A 321 19.22 9.27 -9.08
C LYS A 321 18.60 9.01 -7.72
N GLN A 322 17.27 8.90 -7.65
CA GLN A 322 16.61 8.55 -6.41
C GLN A 322 17.00 7.13 -5.99
N ASP A 323 16.92 6.90 -4.68
CA ASP A 323 17.07 5.57 -4.11
C ASP A 323 16.05 4.60 -4.70
N ALA A 324 16.48 3.37 -4.98
CA ALA A 324 15.70 2.37 -5.70
C ALA A 324 14.44 1.97 -4.94
N ASP A 325 14.53 1.75 -3.63
CA ASP A 325 13.41 1.33 -2.80
C ASP A 325 12.39 2.46 -2.66
N THR A 326 12.88 3.67 -2.40
CA THR A 326 12.05 4.87 -2.31
C THR A 326 11.30 5.13 -3.62
N PHE A 327 12.00 5.01 -4.75
CA PHE A 327 11.39 5.17 -6.07
C PHE A 327 10.37 4.07 -6.36
N SER A 328 10.69 2.81 -6.08
CA SER A 328 9.79 1.68 -6.33
C SER A 328 8.49 1.80 -5.55
N HIS A 329 8.58 2.16 -4.26
CA HIS A 329 7.41 2.42 -3.43
C HIS A 329 6.53 3.53 -4.00
N TRP A 330 7.14 4.67 -4.36
CA TRP A 330 6.44 5.79 -4.99
C TRP A 330 5.83 5.39 -6.36
N TYR A 331 6.55 4.62 -7.17
CA TYR A 331 6.09 4.17 -8.48
C TYR A 331 4.83 3.28 -8.40
N GLN A 332 4.64 2.50 -7.32
CA GLN A 332 3.39 1.75 -7.14
C GLN A 332 2.16 2.65 -7.13
N GLY A 333 2.30 3.89 -6.62
CA GLY A 333 1.26 4.91 -6.69
C GLY A 333 0.87 5.23 -8.13
N SER A 334 1.87 5.57 -8.95
CA SER A 334 1.72 5.83 -10.37
C SER A 334 1.09 4.65 -11.12
N LYS A 335 1.57 3.42 -10.86
CA LYS A 335 1.05 2.19 -11.47
C LYS A 335 -0.42 1.96 -11.14
N LYS A 336 -0.83 2.21 -9.90
CA LYS A 336 -2.21 2.00 -9.46
C LYS A 336 -3.17 3.03 -10.07
N GLU A 337 -2.79 4.31 -10.09
CA GLU A 337 -3.61 5.35 -10.74
C GLU A 337 -3.72 5.13 -12.25
N TRP A 338 -2.63 4.73 -12.91
CA TRP A 338 -2.65 4.38 -14.34
C TRP A 338 -3.60 3.22 -14.63
N ALA A 339 -3.55 2.14 -13.83
CA ALA A 339 -4.42 0.99 -13.99
C ALA A 339 -5.90 1.32 -13.73
N ALA A 340 -6.18 2.20 -12.77
CA ALA A 340 -7.53 2.65 -12.45
C ALA A 340 -8.10 3.66 -13.46
N PHE A 341 -7.27 4.21 -14.37
CA PHE A 341 -7.70 5.27 -15.27
C PHE A 341 -8.89 4.87 -16.15
N SER A 342 -8.91 3.64 -16.66
CA SER A 342 -9.99 3.13 -17.52
C SER A 342 -11.38 3.18 -16.86
N GLU A 343 -11.45 2.97 -15.55
CA GLU A 343 -12.70 3.06 -14.78
C GLU A 343 -13.10 4.51 -14.45
N ASN A 344 -12.14 5.42 -14.52
CA ASN A 344 -12.24 6.79 -14.07
C ASN A 344 -12.41 7.81 -15.22
N GLN A 345 -12.30 7.37 -16.47
CA GLN A 345 -12.29 8.24 -17.64
C GLN A 345 -13.50 9.18 -17.66
N GLY A 346 -13.23 10.49 -17.80
CA GLY A 346 -14.25 11.51 -17.87
C GLY A 346 -15.04 11.77 -16.58
N LEU A 347 -14.78 11.06 -15.48
CA LEU A 347 -15.46 11.29 -14.20
C LEU A 347 -14.88 12.52 -13.48
N ALA A 348 -15.75 13.22 -12.74
CA ALA A 348 -15.33 14.29 -11.85
C ALA A 348 -14.75 13.72 -10.56
N ILE A 349 -13.74 14.39 -10.00
CA ILE A 349 -13.13 14.04 -8.72
C ILE A 349 -13.30 15.23 -7.78
N LYS A 350 -13.63 14.92 -6.54
CA LYS A 350 -13.49 15.82 -5.40
C LYS A 350 -12.89 15.02 -4.26
N ALA A 351 -11.71 15.40 -3.80
CA ALA A 351 -11.08 14.69 -2.68
C ALA A 351 -11.36 15.37 -1.34
N ALA A 352 -11.09 14.63 -0.28
CA ALA A 352 -11.12 15.12 1.07
C ALA A 352 -10.08 16.24 1.31
N GLU A 353 -10.33 17.01 2.36
CA GLU A 353 -9.45 18.06 2.85
C GLU A 353 -8.04 17.54 3.10
N GLN A 354 -7.04 18.23 2.59
CA GLN A 354 -5.64 17.85 2.73
C GLN A 354 -4.72 19.07 2.89
N PRO A 355 -3.54 18.88 3.50
CA PRO A 355 -2.54 19.93 3.57
C PRO A 355 -2.18 20.45 2.18
N ARG A 356 -1.87 21.75 2.08
CA ARG A 356 -1.30 22.31 0.85
C ARG A 356 0.04 21.63 0.55
N ASN A 357 0.25 21.30 -0.73
CA ASN A 357 1.51 20.80 -1.24
C ASN A 357 1.88 21.49 -2.55
N LEU A 358 3.10 21.28 -3.00
CA LEU A 358 3.65 21.94 -4.19
C LEU A 358 2.83 21.63 -5.46
N VAL A 359 2.27 20.43 -5.55
CA VAL A 359 1.39 20.02 -6.67
C VAL A 359 0.16 20.90 -6.73
N LEU A 360 -0.55 21.03 -5.60
CA LEU A 360 -1.75 21.87 -5.48
C LEU A 360 -1.42 23.34 -5.74
N GLU A 361 -0.26 23.80 -5.29
CA GLU A 361 0.17 25.17 -5.49
C GLU A 361 0.42 25.51 -6.95
N LYS A 362 1.10 24.63 -7.69
CA LYS A 362 1.51 24.87 -9.08
C LYS A 362 0.48 24.47 -10.12
N GLN A 363 -0.35 23.45 -9.85
CA GLN A 363 -1.19 22.80 -10.86
C GLN A 363 -2.69 23.09 -10.71
N PHE A 364 -3.12 23.67 -9.58
CA PHE A 364 -4.53 23.91 -9.27
C PHE A 364 -4.80 25.38 -9.00
N THR A 365 -5.83 25.91 -9.66
CA THR A 365 -6.25 27.31 -9.51
C THR A 365 -7.12 27.50 -8.28
N SER A 366 -6.86 28.56 -7.51
CA SER A 366 -7.68 28.89 -6.34
C SER A 366 -9.06 29.36 -6.76
N GLN A 367 -10.11 28.81 -6.15
CA GLN A 367 -11.48 29.30 -6.29
C GLN A 367 -12.05 29.64 -4.92
N GLU A 368 -12.84 30.70 -4.88
CA GLU A 368 -13.61 31.03 -3.69
C GLU A 368 -14.74 30.01 -3.49
N PRO A 369 -15.12 29.70 -2.23
CA PRO A 369 -16.25 28.82 -1.96
C PRO A 369 -17.51 29.41 -2.60
N THR A 370 -18.07 28.75 -3.63
CA THR A 370 -19.32 29.22 -4.23
C THR A 370 -20.44 29.11 -3.21
N PRO A 371 -21.19 30.19 -2.92
CA PRO A 371 -22.32 30.12 -2.00
C PRO A 371 -23.35 29.13 -2.56
N ASN A 372 -23.74 28.15 -1.75
CA ASN A 372 -24.68 27.12 -2.20
C ASN A 372 -26.13 27.62 -2.10
N TYR A 373 -26.49 28.54 -3.01
CA TYR A 373 -27.82 29.16 -3.04
C TYR A 373 -28.96 28.13 -3.20
N PHE A 374 -28.67 27.02 -3.87
CA PHE A 374 -29.61 25.93 -4.10
C PHE A 374 -29.99 25.18 -2.82
N ASN A 375 -29.06 25.07 -1.86
CA ASN A 375 -29.31 24.42 -0.58
C ASN A 375 -30.26 25.25 0.30
N TYR A 376 -30.22 26.58 0.20
CA TYR A 376 -31.18 27.44 0.88
C TYR A 376 -32.59 27.19 0.37
N ILE A 377 -32.79 27.02 -0.95
CA ILE A 377 -34.11 26.72 -1.52
C ILE A 377 -34.68 25.44 -0.92
N PHE A 378 -33.90 24.35 -0.86
CA PHE A 378 -34.35 23.10 -0.25
C PHE A 378 -34.56 23.18 1.27
N THR A 379 -33.84 24.07 1.95
CA THR A 379 -34.04 24.33 3.40
C THR A 379 -35.34 25.11 3.66
N PHE A 380 -35.69 26.07 2.79
CA PHE A 380 -36.90 26.87 2.91
C PHE A 380 -38.13 26.23 2.26
N LEU A 381 -37.97 25.30 1.31
CA LEU A 381 -39.06 24.62 0.61
C LEU A 381 -40.08 23.97 1.57
N PRO A 382 -39.69 23.25 2.64
CA PRO A 382 -40.64 22.66 3.57
C PRO A 382 -41.45 23.73 4.32
N ILE A 383 -40.81 24.83 4.72
CA ILE A 383 -41.45 25.95 5.41
C ILE A 383 -42.46 26.62 4.47
N ILE A 384 -42.06 26.88 3.23
CA ILE A 384 -42.93 27.47 2.20
C ILE A 384 -44.14 26.57 1.91
N ILE A 385 -43.92 25.25 1.82
CA ILE A 385 -45.01 24.27 1.62
C ILE A 385 -45.99 24.31 2.80
N VAL A 386 -45.51 24.33 4.04
CA VAL A 386 -46.36 24.42 5.24
C VAL A 386 -47.15 25.73 5.26
N VAL A 387 -46.51 26.86 4.96
CA VAL A 387 -47.17 28.18 4.90
C VAL A 387 -48.24 28.20 3.82
N LEU A 388 -47.96 27.68 2.62
CA LEU A 388 -48.94 27.58 1.53
C LEU A 388 -50.09 26.63 1.88
N LEU A 389 -49.81 25.54 2.61
CA LEU A 389 -50.84 24.62 3.10
C LEU A 389 -51.75 25.25 4.13
N LEU A 390 -51.18 25.96 5.11
CA LEU A 390 -51.95 26.69 6.11
C LEU A 390 -52.79 27.77 5.42
N TYR A 391 -52.21 28.54 4.51
CA TYR A 391 -52.95 29.52 3.69
C TYR A 391 -54.10 28.87 2.90
N TYR A 392 -53.87 27.71 2.27
CA TYR A 392 -54.91 26.99 1.55
C TYR A 392 -56.01 26.45 2.47
N LEU A 393 -55.66 25.93 3.64
CA LEU A 393 -56.62 25.43 4.63
C LEU A 393 -57.47 26.56 5.23
N PHE A 394 -56.85 27.68 5.60
CA PHE A 394 -57.56 28.86 6.11
C PHE A 394 -58.42 29.54 5.05
N SER A 395 -57.92 29.70 3.82
CA SER A 395 -58.72 30.27 2.72
C SER A 395 -59.92 29.40 2.34
N ARG A 396 -59.85 28.08 2.58
CA ARG A 396 -60.97 27.14 2.36
C ARG A 396 -61.92 27.08 3.56
N GLN A 397 -61.42 27.19 4.79
CA GLN A 397 -62.24 27.34 5.99
C GLN A 397 -63.05 28.66 5.98
N MET A 398 -62.51 29.74 5.41
CA MET A 398 -63.23 31.01 5.27
C MET A 398 -64.35 31.00 4.22
N LYS A 399 -64.34 30.07 3.24
CA LYS A 399 -65.36 30.02 2.17
C LYS A 399 -66.50 29.02 2.40
N GLY A 400 -66.47 28.22 3.48
CA GLY A 400 -67.40 27.09 3.66
C GLY A 400 -68.09 26.95 5.02
N GLY A 401 -67.97 27.94 5.91
CA GLY A 401 -68.62 27.86 7.23
C GLY A 401 -68.32 29.09 8.07
N GLY A 402 -69.17 30.10 7.93
CA GLY A 402 -69.22 31.17 8.92
C GLY A 402 -69.51 30.60 10.31
N SER A 403 -68.94 31.23 11.34
CA SER A 403 -69.31 31.09 12.75
C SER A 403 -68.76 29.88 13.54
N SER A 404 -67.44 29.72 13.67
CA SER A 404 -66.90 29.06 14.89
C SER A 404 -65.46 29.37 15.32
N ALA A 405 -64.64 30.11 14.55
CA ALA A 405 -63.26 30.41 14.97
C ALA A 405 -63.10 31.70 15.81
N MET A 406 -64.16 32.48 16.05
CA MET A 406 -64.10 33.74 16.82
C MET A 406 -64.50 33.61 18.30
N ASN A 407 -64.72 32.38 18.81
CA ASN A 407 -65.16 32.15 20.20
C ASN A 407 -64.04 31.71 21.16
N PHE A 408 -62.79 31.66 20.72
CA PHE A 408 -61.64 31.28 21.57
C PHE A 408 -61.01 32.45 22.36
N GLY A 409 -61.76 33.53 22.63
CA GLY A 409 -61.21 34.68 23.37
C GLY A 409 -62.21 35.62 24.03
N LYS A 410 -63.52 35.34 24.04
CA LYS A 410 -64.48 36.22 24.73
C LYS A 410 -64.64 35.80 26.19
N SER A 411 -63.75 36.33 27.03
CA SER A 411 -64.03 36.50 28.47
C SER A 411 -65.38 37.20 28.66
N PRO A 412 -66.27 36.75 29.57
CA PRO A 412 -67.48 37.49 29.91
C PRO A 412 -67.13 38.59 30.93
N ALA A 413 -66.32 39.57 30.54
CA ALA A 413 -66.11 40.77 31.35
C ALA A 413 -67.29 41.73 31.12
N ARG A 414 -68.12 41.92 32.14
CA ARG A 414 -69.11 43.01 32.16
C ARG A 414 -68.38 44.32 32.40
N LEU A 415 -68.26 45.17 31.38
CA LEU A 415 -67.89 46.57 31.55
C LEU A 415 -69.04 47.28 32.26
N LEU A 416 -68.87 47.55 33.56
CA LEU A 416 -69.72 48.47 34.32
C LEU A 416 -69.39 49.89 33.86
N THR A 417 -70.22 50.45 32.98
CA THR A 417 -70.20 51.87 32.66
C THR A 417 -70.54 52.68 33.91
N LYS A 418 -69.76 53.75 34.11
CA LYS A 418 -69.69 54.60 35.31
C LYS A 418 -70.95 55.47 35.48
N GLU A 419 -72.12 54.87 35.66
CA GLU A 419 -73.29 55.56 36.21
C GLU A 419 -74.00 54.68 37.24
N THR A 420 -74.20 55.27 38.43
CA THR A 420 -74.97 54.78 39.59
C THR A 420 -74.38 53.68 40.49
N ASN A 421 -73.43 54.05 41.36
CA ASN A 421 -73.49 53.92 42.84
C ASN A 421 -72.08 54.09 43.41
N LYS A 422 -71.81 55.24 44.04
CA LYS A 422 -70.56 55.50 44.77
C LYS A 422 -70.74 54.93 46.18
N VAL A 423 -70.27 53.71 46.40
CA VAL A 423 -70.13 53.14 47.75
C VAL A 423 -68.72 53.46 48.21
N THR A 424 -68.58 54.11 49.35
CA THR A 424 -67.27 54.47 49.93
C THR A 424 -66.88 53.47 51.01
N PHE A 425 -65.59 53.42 51.40
CA PHE A 425 -65.13 52.52 52.47
C PHE A 425 -65.85 52.78 53.81
N ASN A 426 -66.45 53.97 54.00
CA ASN A 426 -67.28 54.28 55.16
C ASN A 426 -68.63 53.54 55.20
N ASP A 427 -69.10 52.98 54.07
CA ASP A 427 -70.41 52.32 53.94
C ASP A 427 -70.37 50.80 54.18
N VAL A 428 -69.21 50.24 54.57
CA VAL A 428 -69.02 48.81 54.84
C VAL A 428 -68.90 48.60 56.35
N ALA A 429 -69.86 47.94 56.99
CA ALA A 429 -69.82 47.65 58.43
C ALA A 429 -69.37 46.20 58.71
N GLY A 430 -68.49 46.02 59.70
CA GLY A 430 -68.17 44.71 60.29
C GLY A 430 -66.97 43.95 59.70
N ALA A 431 -66.05 44.64 59.03
CA ALA A 431 -64.84 44.04 58.47
C ALA A 431 -63.65 45.03 58.52
N GLU A 432 -63.25 45.45 59.71
CA GLU A 432 -62.08 46.34 59.90
C GLU A 432 -60.78 45.76 59.31
N GLU A 433 -60.47 44.47 59.51
CA GLU A 433 -59.19 43.87 59.03
C GLU A 433 -59.06 43.89 57.49
N ALA A 434 -60.17 43.69 56.76
CA ALA A 434 -60.14 43.67 55.29
C ALA A 434 -60.12 45.08 54.66
N LYS A 435 -60.47 46.12 55.43
CA LYS A 435 -60.31 47.52 54.98
C LYS A 435 -58.86 47.96 55.09
N GLU A 436 -58.18 47.58 56.16
CA GLU A 436 -56.79 47.98 56.43
C GLU A 436 -55.82 47.40 55.38
N GLU A 437 -55.96 46.12 55.00
CA GLU A 437 -55.18 45.52 53.90
C GLU A 437 -55.48 46.17 52.54
N ALA A 438 -56.72 46.60 52.30
CA ALA A 438 -57.11 47.22 51.03
C ALA A 438 -56.65 48.68 50.91
N GLU A 439 -56.58 49.39 52.04
CA GLU A 439 -56.02 50.75 52.11
C GLU A 439 -54.50 50.72 51.89
N GLU A 440 -53.80 49.73 52.45
CA GLU A 440 -52.36 49.52 52.24
C GLU A 440 -52.02 49.18 50.77
N ALA A 441 -52.86 48.41 50.07
CA ALA A 441 -52.69 48.14 48.64
C ALA A 441 -52.94 49.39 47.77
N ALA A 442 -53.89 50.25 48.13
CA ALA A 442 -54.20 51.46 47.39
C ALA A 442 -53.13 52.57 47.60
N GLU A 443 -52.52 52.63 48.79
CA GLU A 443 -51.42 53.56 49.07
C GLU A 443 -50.14 53.14 48.34
N LYS A 444 -49.88 51.82 48.25
CA LYS A 444 -48.73 51.27 47.52
C LYS A 444 -48.74 51.58 46.02
N GLU A 445 -49.94 51.67 45.42
CA GLU A 445 -50.11 51.99 44.01
C GLU A 445 -50.03 53.51 43.73
N GLY A 446 -50.19 54.35 44.77
CA GLY A 446 -50.03 55.80 44.69
C GLY A 446 -48.57 56.29 44.78
N ASP A 447 -47.71 55.51 45.44
CA ASP A 447 -46.29 55.86 45.62
C ASP A 447 -45.37 55.35 44.48
N GLU A 448 -45.78 54.33 43.71
CA GLU A 448 -45.00 53.80 42.58
C GLU A 448 -44.98 54.73 41.34
N GLU A 449 -45.88 55.72 41.23
CA GLU A 449 -45.84 56.73 40.15
C GLU A 449 -44.84 57.88 40.42
N GLY A 450 -44.24 57.96 41.62
CA GLY A 450 -43.31 59.03 42.01
C GLY A 450 -41.81 58.77 41.75
N GLU A 451 -41.40 57.53 41.49
CA GLU A 451 -39.97 57.14 41.43
C GLU A 451 -39.41 56.93 40.01
N MET A 452 -40.19 57.16 38.96
CA MET A 452 -39.76 56.98 37.55
C MET A 452 -39.14 58.23 36.88
N ASP A 453 -38.94 59.35 37.59
CA ASP A 453 -38.48 60.63 37.00
C ASP A 453 -37.15 61.18 37.56
N MET A 454 -36.25 60.33 38.07
CA MET A 454 -34.91 60.76 38.51
C MET A 454 -33.83 59.74 38.14
N GLY A 455 -33.24 59.87 36.94
CA GLY A 455 -32.14 58.99 36.51
C GLY A 455 -31.54 59.24 35.12
N GLU A 456 -31.28 60.48 34.71
CA GLU A 456 -30.31 60.78 33.65
C GLU A 456 -29.22 61.71 34.18
N GLU A 457 -28.06 61.15 34.54
CA GLU A 457 -26.80 61.92 34.62
C GLU A 457 -25.59 61.04 34.21
N GLY A 458 -24.81 61.63 33.29
CA GLY A 458 -23.57 61.21 32.63
C GLY A 458 -22.75 60.01 33.12
N ALA A 459 -22.37 59.15 32.16
CA ALA A 459 -21.15 58.35 32.23
C ALA A 459 -20.40 58.41 30.89
N GLU A 460 -19.48 59.36 30.80
CA GLU A 460 -18.38 59.44 29.84
C GLU A 460 -17.36 58.31 30.12
N TYR A 461 -16.90 57.61 29.09
CA TYR A 461 -15.68 56.78 29.16
C TYR A 461 -14.70 57.19 28.05
N PRO A 462 -13.40 57.35 28.37
CA PRO A 462 -12.45 58.08 27.53
C PRO A 462 -11.85 57.22 26.40
N MET A 463 -11.61 57.89 25.26
CA MET A 463 -10.81 57.41 24.14
C MET A 463 -9.32 57.45 24.51
N ALA A 464 -8.61 56.33 24.32
CA ALA A 464 -7.17 56.26 24.46
C ALA A 464 -6.47 56.82 23.21
N GLU A 465 -5.72 57.91 23.39
CA GLU A 465 -4.77 58.45 22.42
C GLU A 465 -3.45 57.67 22.46
N TYR A 466 -2.94 57.29 21.29
CA TYR A 466 -1.56 56.83 21.11
C TYR A 466 -0.67 58.06 20.81
N PRO A 467 0.51 58.22 21.45
CA PRO A 467 1.45 59.25 21.06
C PRO A 467 2.27 58.80 19.83
N MET A 468 2.31 59.68 18.83
CA MET A 468 3.30 59.67 17.77
C MET A 468 4.61 60.25 18.32
N GLU A 469 5.70 59.48 18.27
CA GLU A 469 7.06 60.00 18.42
C GLU A 469 7.63 60.36 17.03
N GLU A 470 8.20 61.55 16.94
CA GLU A 470 9.06 62.04 15.86
C GLU A 470 10.50 61.54 16.00
#